data_AF-A0A2N5FNP3-F1
#
_entry.id   AF-A0A2N5FNP3-F1
#
_cell.length_a   1.000
_cell.length_b   1.000
_cell.length_c   1.000
_cell.angle_alpha   90.00
_cell.angle_beta   90.00
_cell.angle_gamma   90.00
#
_symmetry.space_group_name_H-M   'P 1'
#
loop_
_entity.id
_entity.type
_entity.pdbx_description
1 polymer ?
#
loop_
_entity_poly.entity_id
_entity_poly.type
_entity_poly.pdbx_seq_one_letter_code
_entity_poly.pdbx_strand_id
1 'polypeptide(L)'
;MSRLRKKLREEKGSMTIEFLMVFPYYLFFFLLLWQAVASGITVMKAQSAVNEAAKLYAIKEDEGQSKTLAAAEVGNNDIMEYRDLNIYSQPDGSFEAVLDVRHGLVFVPEKWRSKASVEFKHKAIGRVIK
;
A
#
# COMPACT_ATOMS: atom_id res chain seq x y z
N MET A 1 -17.42 -57.19 10.82
CA MET A 1 -16.92 -55.87 10.32
C MET A 1 -15.89 -55.34 11.31
N SER A 2 -14.69 -54.95 10.86
CA SER A 2 -13.61 -54.52 11.78
C SER A 2 -13.97 -53.22 12.49
N ARG A 3 -13.54 -53.07 13.76
CA ARG A 3 -13.82 -51.90 14.61
C ARG A 3 -13.37 -50.56 13.96
N LEU A 4 -12.39 -50.60 13.05
CA LEU A 4 -11.95 -49.47 12.24
C LEU A 4 -13.06 -48.92 11.33
N ARG A 5 -13.86 -49.78 10.70
CA ARG A 5 -14.97 -49.34 9.82
C ARG A 5 -16.12 -48.68 10.59
N LYS A 6 -16.24 -48.95 11.89
CA LYS A 6 -17.26 -48.35 12.75
C LYS A 6 -16.87 -46.93 13.16
N LYS A 7 -15.59 -46.69 13.47
CA LYS A 7 -15.03 -45.37 13.79
C LYS A 7 -15.08 -44.38 12.62
N LEU A 8 -14.90 -44.86 11.39
CA LEU A 8 -15.03 -44.05 10.17
C LEU A 8 -16.49 -43.66 9.84
N ARG A 9 -17.48 -44.33 10.46
CA ARG A 9 -18.92 -44.01 10.35
C ARG A 9 -19.44 -43.17 11.52
N GLU A 10 -18.59 -42.79 12.46
CA GLU A 10 -19.00 -41.90 13.56
C GLU A 10 -19.00 -40.45 13.08
N GLU A 11 -20.15 -39.78 13.14
CA GLU A 11 -20.31 -38.36 12.76
C GLU A 11 -19.70 -37.38 13.79
N LYS A 12 -19.13 -37.90 14.89
CA LYS A 12 -18.46 -37.12 15.91
C LYS A 12 -17.20 -36.47 15.33
N GLY A 13 -17.26 -35.15 15.11
CA GLY A 13 -16.17 -34.36 14.51
C GLY A 13 -16.43 -33.92 13.08
N SER A 14 -17.56 -34.31 12.47
CA SER A 14 -17.97 -33.87 11.13
C SER A 14 -17.96 -32.35 11.01
N MET A 15 -18.52 -31.65 12.00
CA MET A 15 -18.57 -30.19 12.04
C MET A 15 -17.19 -29.52 12.14
N THR A 16 -16.22 -30.18 12.80
CA THR A 16 -14.84 -29.66 12.90
C THR A 16 -14.08 -29.84 11.58
N ILE A 17 -14.32 -30.95 10.88
CA ILE A 17 -13.71 -31.21 9.56
C ILE A 17 -14.30 -30.28 8.51
N GLU A 18 -15.62 -30.05 8.53
CA GLU A 18 -16.29 -29.07 7.67
C GLU A 18 -15.76 -27.66 7.92
N PHE A 19 -15.60 -27.27 9.20
CA PHE A 19 -14.97 -26.00 9.55
C PHE A 19 -13.55 -25.86 9.00
N LEU A 20 -12.73 -26.92 9.09
CA LEU A 20 -11.36 -26.89 8.58
C LEU A 20 -11.30 -26.68 7.05
N MET A 21 -12.30 -27.16 6.31
CA MET A 21 -12.40 -26.92 4.87
C MET A 21 -12.77 -25.47 4.54
N VAL A 22 -13.62 -24.83 5.35
CA VAL A 22 -14.02 -23.42 5.11
C VAL A 22 -13.05 -22.41 5.73
N PHE A 23 -12.23 -22.84 6.69
CA PHE A 23 -11.27 -21.99 7.40
C PHE A 23 -10.30 -21.20 6.50
N PRO A 24 -9.71 -21.78 5.44
CA PRO A 24 -8.87 -21.03 4.50
C PRO A 24 -9.57 -19.83 3.86
N TYR A 25 -10.89 -19.92 3.62
CA TYR A 25 -11.65 -18.81 3.08
C TYR A 25 -11.79 -17.67 4.09
N TYR A 26 -12.02 -17.97 5.37
CA TYR A 26 -12.03 -16.95 6.42
C TYR A 26 -10.66 -16.27 6.55
N LEU A 27 -9.57 -17.03 6.47
CA LEU A 27 -8.22 -16.45 6.43
C LEU A 27 -8.03 -15.54 5.22
N PHE A 28 -8.46 -15.97 4.03
CA PHE A 28 -8.38 -15.14 2.83
C PHE A 28 -9.19 -13.84 2.96
N PHE A 29 -10.42 -13.91 3.47
CA PHE A 29 -11.22 -12.72 3.76
C PHE A 29 -10.54 -11.78 4.75
N PHE A 30 -9.94 -12.32 5.81
CA PHE A 30 -9.17 -11.54 6.76
C PHE A 30 -7.97 -10.84 6.10
N LEU A 31 -7.25 -11.52 5.21
CA LEU A 31 -6.15 -10.92 4.45
C LEU A 31 -6.62 -9.79 3.52
N LEU A 32 -7.81 -9.91 2.93
CA LEU A 32 -8.40 -8.84 2.12
C LEU A 32 -8.74 -7.61 2.98
N LEU A 33 -9.34 -7.81 4.15
CA LEU A 33 -9.62 -6.73 5.10
C LEU A 33 -8.33 -6.07 5.58
N TRP A 34 -7.32 -6.87 5.92
CA TRP A 34 -6.01 -6.37 6.30
C TRP A 34 -5.39 -5.53 5.17
N GLN A 35 -5.57 -5.96 3.92
CA GLN A 35 -5.00 -5.25 2.80
C GLN A 35 -5.68 -3.90 2.55
N ALA A 36 -6.99 -3.79 2.78
CA ALA A 36 -7.68 -2.51 2.72
C ALA A 36 -7.12 -1.50 3.74
N VAL A 37 -6.81 -1.96 4.96
CA VAL A 37 -6.17 -1.12 6.00
C VAL A 37 -4.78 -0.66 5.55
N ALA A 38 -3.96 -1.57 5.04
CA ALA A 38 -2.61 -1.23 4.57
C ALA A 38 -2.64 -0.23 3.40
N SER A 39 -3.54 -0.42 2.43
CA SER A 39 -3.72 0.53 1.32
C SER A 39 -4.18 1.91 1.81
N GLY A 40 -5.07 1.97 2.81
CA GLY A 40 -5.51 3.23 3.42
C GLY A 40 -4.36 4.01 4.04
N ILE A 41 -3.49 3.33 4.81
CA ILE A 41 -2.30 3.94 5.42
C ILE A 41 -1.33 4.44 4.32
N THR A 42 -1.10 3.64 3.27
CA THR A 42 -0.24 4.03 2.14
C THR A 42 -0.73 5.30 1.46
N VAL A 43 -2.03 5.40 1.19
CA VAL A 43 -2.63 6.59 0.56
C VAL A 43 -2.45 7.82 1.46
N MET A 44 -2.70 7.70 2.76
CA MET A 44 -2.53 8.81 3.70
C MET A 44 -1.08 9.29 3.74
N LYS A 45 -0.11 8.36 3.80
CA LYS A 45 1.32 8.69 3.79
C LYS A 45 1.76 9.35 2.48
N ALA A 46 1.35 8.81 1.34
CA ALA A 46 1.68 9.38 0.04
C ALA A 46 1.12 10.81 -0.09
N GLN A 47 -0.12 11.03 0.36
CA GLN A 47 -0.74 12.35 0.33
C GLN A 47 -0.03 13.34 1.27
N SER A 48 0.38 12.91 2.46
CA SER A 48 1.18 13.74 3.36
C SER A 48 2.54 14.09 2.73
N ALA A 49 3.25 13.10 2.17
CA ALA A 49 4.55 13.29 1.54
C ALA A 49 4.50 14.28 0.36
N VAL A 50 3.53 14.15 -0.54
CA VAL A 50 3.39 15.09 -1.67
C VAL A 50 3.04 16.50 -1.19
N ASN A 51 2.22 16.62 -0.14
CA ASN A 51 1.86 17.91 0.43
C ASN A 51 3.04 18.60 1.11
N GLU A 52 3.87 17.85 1.84
CA GLU A 52 5.06 18.40 2.50
C GLU A 52 6.14 18.79 1.49
N ALA A 53 6.37 17.97 0.47
CA ALA A 53 7.26 18.30 -0.63
C ALA A 53 6.78 19.53 -1.40
N ALA A 54 5.47 19.63 -1.68
CA ALA A 54 4.88 20.82 -2.30
C ALA A 54 5.08 22.08 -1.45
N LYS A 55 4.86 22.01 -0.13
CA LYS A 55 5.10 23.14 0.78
C LYS A 55 6.56 23.57 0.79
N LEU A 56 7.49 22.63 0.79
CA LEU A 56 8.92 22.94 0.77
C LEU A 56 9.29 23.63 -0.55
N TYR A 57 8.80 23.11 -1.68
CA TYR A 57 9.00 23.72 -2.99
C TYR A 57 8.40 25.14 -3.06
N ALA A 58 7.21 25.35 -2.50
CA ALA A 58 6.58 26.66 -2.45
C ALA A 58 7.41 27.72 -1.71
N ILE A 59 8.25 27.31 -0.75
CA ILE A 59 9.07 28.22 0.09
C ILE A 59 10.48 28.40 -0.49
N LYS A 60 11.07 27.32 -1.00
CA LYS A 60 12.50 27.30 -1.37
C LYS A 60 12.76 27.23 -2.87
N GLU A 61 11.74 26.91 -3.67
CA GLU A 61 11.86 26.59 -5.11
C GLU A 61 12.90 25.47 -5.40
N ASP A 62 13.24 24.65 -4.40
CA ASP A 62 14.25 23.60 -4.50
C ASP A 62 13.58 22.23 -4.70
N GLU A 63 13.59 21.77 -5.96
CA GLU A 63 13.06 20.46 -6.32
C GLU A 63 13.85 19.31 -5.68
N GLY A 64 15.18 19.43 -5.54
CA GLY A 64 16.05 18.38 -5.01
C GLY A 64 15.78 18.10 -3.54
N GLN A 65 15.66 19.16 -2.73
CA GLN A 65 15.24 19.03 -1.34
C GLN A 65 13.81 18.47 -1.22
N SER A 66 12.90 18.90 -2.10
CA SER A 66 11.51 18.44 -2.10
C SER A 66 11.39 16.95 -2.44
N LYS A 67 12.16 16.45 -3.41
CA LYS A 67 12.25 15.01 -3.74
C LYS A 67 12.82 14.21 -2.58
N THR A 68 13.87 14.72 -1.92
CA THR A 68 14.50 14.05 -0.78
C THR A 68 13.53 13.94 0.40
N LEU A 69 12.78 15.01 0.68
CA LEU A 69 11.75 15.01 1.73
C LEU A 69 10.62 14.03 1.41
N ALA A 70 10.10 14.04 0.18
CA ALA A 70 9.06 13.09 -0.24
C ALA A 70 9.53 11.63 -0.11
N ALA A 71 10.76 11.34 -0.51
CA ALA A 71 11.35 10.00 -0.40
C ALA A 71 11.54 9.56 1.07
N ALA A 72 11.91 10.49 1.96
CA ALA A 72 12.04 10.21 3.38
C ALA A 72 10.69 9.93 4.05
N GLU A 73 9.65 10.68 3.69
CA GLU A 73 8.31 10.55 4.29
C GLU A 73 7.56 9.30 3.80
N VAL A 74 7.69 8.97 2.50
CA VAL A 74 7.19 7.70 1.96
C VAL A 74 7.99 6.51 2.53
N GLY A 75 9.31 6.66 2.62
CA GLY A 75 10.24 5.59 2.96
C GLY A 75 10.32 4.51 1.89
N ASN A 76 11.18 3.51 2.11
CA ASN A 76 11.23 2.30 1.30
C ASN A 76 10.98 1.11 2.22
N ASN A 77 9.80 0.50 2.08
CA ASN A 77 9.43 -0.72 2.80
C ASN A 77 8.75 -1.70 1.85
N ASP A 78 8.54 -2.93 2.31
CA ASP A 78 8.07 -4.00 1.40
C ASP A 78 6.64 -3.81 0.88
N ILE A 79 5.91 -2.83 1.39
CA ILE A 79 4.50 -2.56 1.08
C ILE A 79 4.36 -1.25 0.27
N MET A 80 5.31 -0.32 0.39
CA MET A 80 5.29 1.00 -0.22
C MET A 80 6.71 1.39 -0.67
N GLU A 81 6.87 1.66 -1.96
CA GLU A 81 8.13 2.06 -2.60
C GLU A 81 7.96 3.45 -3.23
N TYR A 82 8.83 4.39 -2.87
CA TYR A 82 8.94 5.67 -3.57
C TYR A 82 9.50 5.44 -4.98
N ARG A 83 8.84 6.00 -6.01
CA ARG A 83 9.33 5.91 -7.39
C ARG A 83 9.94 7.22 -7.85
N ASP A 84 9.12 8.27 -7.86
CA ASP A 84 9.54 9.59 -8.29
C ASP A 84 8.59 10.67 -7.78
N LEU A 85 9.07 11.91 -7.77
CA LEU A 85 8.29 13.11 -7.55
C LEU A 85 8.63 14.08 -8.68
N ASN A 86 7.61 14.46 -9.44
CA ASN A 86 7.71 15.43 -10.53
C ASN A 86 6.99 16.71 -10.16
N ILE A 87 7.66 17.85 -10.33
CA ILE A 87 7.08 19.17 -10.05
C ILE A 87 6.99 19.91 -11.38
N TYR A 88 5.78 20.26 -11.78
CA TYR A 88 5.51 21.03 -12.99
C TYR A 88 5.23 22.47 -12.58
N SER A 89 6.20 23.36 -12.78
CA SER A 89 6.06 24.79 -12.50
C SER A 89 5.45 25.53 -13.70
N GLN A 90 4.52 26.44 -13.44
CA GLN A 90 3.88 27.30 -14.44
C GLN A 90 4.43 28.75 -14.39
N PRO A 91 4.36 29.51 -15.49
CA PRO A 91 4.87 30.88 -15.56
C PRO A 91 4.21 31.89 -14.61
N ASP A 92 3.01 31.59 -14.12
CA ASP A 92 2.25 32.41 -13.17
C ASP A 92 2.68 32.19 -11.69
N GLY A 93 3.64 31.28 -11.47
CA GLY A 93 4.14 30.88 -10.16
C GLY A 93 3.32 29.78 -9.49
N SER A 94 2.31 29.20 -10.15
CA SER A 94 1.69 27.96 -9.68
C SER A 94 2.54 26.76 -10.01
N PHE A 95 2.37 25.67 -9.27
CA PHE A 95 3.01 24.39 -9.60
C PHE A 95 2.10 23.22 -9.23
N GLU A 96 2.30 22.10 -9.93
CA GLU A 96 1.69 20.81 -9.61
C GLU A 96 2.79 19.81 -9.24
N ALA A 97 2.75 19.30 -8.01
CA ALA A 97 3.60 18.22 -7.54
C ALA A 97 2.87 16.89 -7.69
N VAL A 98 3.50 15.94 -8.40
CA VAL A 98 2.98 14.60 -8.66
C VAL A 98 3.95 13.58 -8.09
N LEU A 99 3.50 12.85 -7.08
CA LEU A 99 4.23 11.77 -6.42
C LEU A 99 3.77 10.42 -6.96
N ASP A 100 4.70 9.67 -7.52
CA ASP A 100 4.51 8.30 -7.98
C ASP A 100 4.99 7.32 -6.90
N VAL A 101 4.08 6.45 -6.44
CA VAL A 101 4.34 5.44 -5.40
C VAL A 101 3.88 4.09 -5.91
N ARG A 102 4.62 3.04 -5.54
CA ARG A 102 4.21 1.66 -5.78
C ARG A 102 3.77 1.01 -4.48
N HIS A 103 2.64 0.32 -4.52
CA HIS A 103 2.07 -0.40 -3.38
C HIS A 103 2.04 -1.91 -3.65
N GLY A 104 2.68 -2.68 -2.79
CA GLY A 104 2.70 -4.15 -2.86
C GLY A 104 1.51 -4.80 -2.15
N LEU A 105 1.15 -6.02 -2.56
CA LEU A 105 0.22 -6.86 -1.81
C LEU A 105 0.88 -7.40 -0.53
N VAL A 106 0.31 -7.04 0.63
CA VAL A 106 0.88 -7.40 1.95
C VAL A 106 1.00 -8.92 2.14
N PHE A 107 0.03 -9.68 1.64
CA PHE A 107 -0.04 -11.14 1.80
C PHE A 107 0.78 -11.93 0.77
N VAL A 108 1.40 -11.27 -0.22
CA VAL A 108 2.27 -11.93 -1.20
C VAL A 108 3.70 -11.98 -0.66
N PRO A 109 4.47 -13.08 -0.86
CA PRO A 109 5.88 -13.13 -0.46
C PRO A 109 6.73 -12.04 -1.15
N GLU A 110 7.75 -11.52 -0.46
CA GLU A 110 8.63 -10.43 -0.95
C GLU A 110 9.13 -10.65 -2.39
N LYS A 111 9.54 -11.87 -2.72
CA LYS A 111 10.06 -12.24 -4.05
C LYS A 111 9.08 -11.98 -5.20
N TRP A 112 7.78 -11.94 -4.92
CA TRP A 112 6.73 -11.75 -5.92
C TRP A 112 6.05 -10.38 -5.81
N ARG A 113 6.30 -9.61 -4.74
CA ARG A 113 5.66 -8.31 -4.51
C ARG A 113 6.01 -7.28 -5.58
N SER A 114 7.23 -7.28 -6.12
CA SER A 114 7.61 -6.37 -7.22
C SER A 114 6.75 -6.59 -8.47
N LYS A 115 6.33 -7.83 -8.73
CA LYS A 115 5.44 -8.19 -9.85
C LYS A 115 3.96 -8.03 -9.50
N ALA A 116 3.61 -8.21 -8.22
CA ALA A 116 2.26 -8.09 -7.69
C ALA A 116 2.09 -6.76 -6.93
N SER A 117 2.37 -5.66 -7.63
CA SER A 117 2.26 -4.31 -7.10
C SER A 117 1.37 -3.44 -7.98
N VAL A 118 0.79 -2.41 -7.38
CA VAL A 118 -0.07 -1.43 -8.02
C VAL A 118 0.58 -0.06 -7.91
N GLU A 119 0.60 0.68 -9.00
CA GLU A 119 1.15 2.03 -9.04
C GLU A 119 0.05 3.06 -8.75
N PHE A 120 0.34 3.99 -7.84
CA PHE A 120 -0.54 5.06 -7.44
C PHE A 120 0.13 6.40 -7.67
N LYS A 121 -0.66 7.37 -8.15
CA LYS A 121 -0.22 8.75 -8.35
C LYS A 121 -0.96 9.67 -7.41
N HIS A 122 -0.23 10.44 -6.62
CA HIS A 122 -0.78 11.45 -5.71
C HIS A 122 -0.37 12.84 -6.15
N LYS A 123 -1.27 13.79 -6.01
CA LYS A 123 -1.10 15.14 -6.53
C LYS A 123 -1.30 16.18 -5.44
N ALA A 124 -0.52 17.25 -5.51
CA ALA A 124 -0.71 18.47 -4.76
C ALA A 124 -0.49 19.68 -5.67
N ILE A 125 -1.33 20.70 -5.56
CA ILE A 125 -1.22 21.94 -6.32
C ILE A 125 -0.88 23.06 -5.34
N GLY A 126 0.07 23.91 -5.72
CA GLY A 126 0.51 25.02 -4.89
C GLY A 126 0.89 26.24 -5.71
N ARG A 127 1.26 27.31 -5.00
CA ARG A 127 1.84 28.51 -5.58
C ARG A 127 3.09 28.86 -4.79
N VAL A 128 4.14 29.26 -5.49
CA VAL A 128 5.38 29.70 -4.87
C VAL A 128 5.13 31.00 -4.11
N ILE A 129 5.59 31.04 -2.87
CA ILE A 129 5.50 32.20 -1.99
C ILE A 129 6.82 32.97 -2.15
N LYS A 130 6.74 34.11 -2.82
CA LYS A 130 7.84 35.08 -2.88
C LYS A 130 7.87 35.98 -1.66
#